data_AF-A0A088FXV8-F1
#
_entry.id   AF-A0A088FXV8-F1
#
_cell.length_a   1.000
_cell.length_b   1.000
_cell.length_c   1.000
_cell.angle_alpha   90.00
_cell.angle_beta   90.00
_cell.angle_gamma   90.00
#
_symmetry.space_group_name_H-M   'P 1'
#
loop_
_entity.id
_entity.type
_entity.pdbx_description
1 polymer ?
#
loop_
_entity_poly.entity_id
_entity_poly.type
_entity_poly.pdbx_seq_one_letter_code
_entity_poly.pdbx_strand_id
1 'polypeptide(L)'
;FYLILKVAGATKKLLWTLIGASVVMLVTGYFGEAVYVESAAMWGLISGLAYFYIVYLIMFGEAKALATKAGGNVLNAHNMLCKFVLI
;
A
#
# COMPACT_ATOMS: atom_id res chain seq x y z
N PHE A 1 9.14 3.12 1.23
CA PHE A 1 8.43 2.85 2.50
C PHE A 1 9.24 2.00 3.48
N TYR A 2 9.53 0.73 3.17
CA TYR A 2 10.15 -0.16 4.16
C TYR A 2 11.53 0.27 4.65
N LEU A 3 12.46 0.66 3.78
CA LEU A 3 13.80 1.07 4.23
C LEU A 3 13.78 2.29 5.17
N ILE A 4 12.83 3.20 4.97
CA ILE A 4 12.63 4.42 5.77
C ILE A 4 11.98 4.07 7.12
N LEU A 5 10.99 3.17 7.11
CA LEU A 5 10.30 2.70 8.32
C LEU A 5 11.06 1.58 9.06
N LYS A 6 12.04 0.93 8.42
CA LYS A 6 12.89 -0.11 9.04
C LYS A 6 13.70 0.50 10.18
N VAL A 7 14.21 1.72 9.98
CA VAL A 7 14.90 2.50 11.02
C VAL A 7 13.94 2.90 12.15
N ALA A 8 12.63 2.97 11.87
CA ALA A 8 11.56 3.25 12.82
C ALA A 8 10.99 2.01 13.54
N GLY A 9 11.49 0.80 13.22
CA GLY A 9 11.00 -0.45 13.81
C GLY A 9 9.87 -1.13 13.03
N ALA A 10 9.74 -0.87 11.72
CA ALA A 10 8.76 -1.56 10.88
C ALA A 10 8.91 -3.08 10.99
N THR A 11 7.83 -3.73 11.40
CA THR A 11 7.79 -5.18 11.53
C THR A 11 7.86 -5.83 10.14
N LYS A 12 8.49 -7.01 10.05
CA LYS A 12 8.47 -7.83 8.83
C LYS A 12 7.03 -8.14 8.38
N LYS A 13 6.10 -8.22 9.34
CA LYS A 13 4.66 -8.40 9.09
C LYS A 13 4.08 -7.28 8.23
N LEU A 14 4.32 -6.01 8.57
CA LEU A 14 3.83 -4.87 7.80
C LEU A 14 4.39 -4.86 6.36
N LEU A 15 5.68 -5.19 6.19
CA LEU A 15 6.28 -5.34 4.87
C LEU A 15 5.56 -6.42 4.05
N TRP A 16 5.41 -7.63 4.61
CA TRP A 16 4.75 -8.73 3.93
C TRP A 16 3.28 -8.43 3.62
N THR A 17 2.57 -7.70 4.49
CA THR A 17 1.21 -7.23 4.20
C THR A 17 1.18 -6.26 3.02
N LEU A 18 2.08 -5.27 2.97
CA LEU A 18 2.14 -4.31 1.87
C LEU A 18 2.52 -4.97 0.54
N ILE A 19 3.51 -5.88 0.56
CA ILE A 19 3.91 -6.65 -0.62
C ILE A 19 2.76 -7.54 -1.07
N GLY A 20 2.15 -8.30 -0.15
CA GLY A 20 1.03 -9.19 -0.44
C GLY A 20 -0.16 -8.43 -1.03
N ALA A 21 -0.53 -7.30 -0.44
CA ALA A 21 -1.60 -6.45 -0.96
C ALA A 21 -1.27 -5.89 -2.35
N SER A 22 -0.02 -5.46 -2.59
CA SER A 22 0.42 -4.96 -3.91
C SER A 22 0.40 -6.05 -4.97
N VAL A 23 0.82 -7.28 -4.61
CA VAL A 23 0.76 -8.44 -5.50
C VAL A 23 -0.69 -8.77 -5.84
N VAL A 24 -1.59 -8.79 -4.85
CA VAL A 24 -3.02 -9.03 -5.09
C VAL A 24 -3.61 -7.95 -5.99
N MET A 25 -3.28 -6.67 -5.77
CA MET A 25 -3.73 -5.55 -6.62
C MET A 25 -3.29 -5.73 -8.08
N LEU A 26 -2.01 -6.06 -8.30
CA LEU A 26 -1.47 -6.25 -9.65
C LEU A 26 -2.03 -7.51 -10.33
N VAL A 27 -2.14 -8.61 -9.59
CA VAL A 27 -2.71 -9.86 -10.12
C VAL A 27 -4.17 -9.64 -10.48
N THR A 28 -4.97 -9.04 -9.60
CA THR A 28 -6.39 -8.77 -9.88
C THR A 28 -6.58 -7.80 -11.04
N GLY A 29 -5.71 -6.78 -11.18
CA GLY A 29 -5.67 -5.90 -12.34
C GLY A 29 -5.37 -6.65 -13.65
N TYR A 30 -4.30 -7.45 -13.65
CA TYR A 30 -3.91 -8.27 -14.81
C TYR A 30 -4.99 -9.27 -15.21
N PHE A 31 -5.64 -9.94 -14.25
CA PHE A 31 -6.74 -10.85 -14.53
C PHE A 31 -7.95 -10.12 -15.13
N GLY A 32 -8.23 -8.89 -14.67
CA GLY A 32 -9.27 -8.05 -15.26
C GLY A 32 -8.97 -7.61 -16.69
N GLU A 33 -7.72 -7.28 -16.99
CA GLU A 33 -7.31 -6.74 -18.30
C GLU A 33 -6.97 -7.82 -19.34
N ALA A 34 -6.37 -8.94 -18.94
CA ALA A 34 -5.78 -9.92 -19.85
C ALA A 34 -6.49 -11.30 -19.88
N VAL A 35 -7.24 -11.66 -18.83
CA VAL A 35 -7.84 -13.01 -18.71
C VAL A 35 -9.36 -12.98 -18.76
N TYR A 36 -9.99 -12.08 -18.00
CA TYR A 36 -11.44 -11.97 -17.85
C TYR A 36 -11.95 -10.60 -18.30
N VAL A 37 -11.69 -10.26 -19.56
CA VAL A 37 -12.01 -8.95 -20.16
C VAL A 37 -13.52 -8.62 -20.07
N GLU A 38 -14.40 -9.62 -20.19
CA GLU A 38 -15.85 -9.42 -20.04
C GLU A 38 -16.27 -9.04 -18.61
N SER A 39 -15.46 -9.39 -17.60
CA SER A 39 -15.65 -9.02 -16.20
C SER A 39 -14.61 -8.00 -15.72
N ALA A 40 -13.94 -7.30 -16.64
CA ALA A 40 -12.89 -6.34 -16.34
C ALA A 40 -13.33 -5.28 -15.32
N ALA A 41 -14.60 -4.84 -15.38
CA ALA A 41 -15.16 -3.89 -14.42
C ALA A 41 -15.19 -4.44 -12.99
N MET A 42 -15.52 -5.71 -12.80
CA MET A 42 -15.57 -6.36 -11.48
C MET A 42 -14.15 -6.56 -10.92
N TRP A 43 -13.23 -7.06 -11.74
CA TRP A 43 -11.83 -7.27 -11.36
C TRP A 43 -11.08 -5.96 -11.13
N GLY A 44 -11.39 -4.93 -11.92
CA GLY A 44 -10.90 -3.56 -11.73
C GLY A 44 -11.42 -2.94 -10.42
N LEU A 45 -12.69 -3.19 -10.05
CA LEU A 45 -13.24 -2.79 -8.75
C LEU A 45 -12.51 -3.48 -7.58
N ILE A 46 -12.24 -4.78 -7.70
CA ILE A 46 -11.49 -5.54 -6.68
C ILE A 46 -10.06 -5.02 -6.55
N SER A 47 -9.38 -4.75 -7.67
CA SER A 47 -8.04 -4.16 -7.68
C SER A 47 -8.03 -2.75 -7.07
N GLY A 48 -9.03 -1.92 -7.40
CA GLY A 48 -9.21 -0.59 -6.81
C GLY A 48 -9.49 -0.62 -5.30
N LEU A 49 -10.26 -1.60 -4.83
CA LEU A 49 -10.48 -1.83 -3.39
C LEU A 49 -9.18 -2.27 -2.69
N ALA A 50 -8.38 -3.14 -3.32
CA ALA A 50 -7.07 -3.53 -2.80
C ALA A 50 -6.13 -2.32 -2.71
N TYR A 51 -6.15 -1.43 -3.72
CA TYR A 51 -5.42 -0.17 -3.71
C TYR A 51 -5.87 0.74 -2.55
N PHE A 52 -7.17 0.97 -2.38
CA PHE A 52 -7.72 1.74 -1.27
C PHE A 52 -7.34 1.16 0.10
N TYR A 53 -7.34 -0.16 0.22
CA TYR A 53 -6.88 -0.85 1.43
C TYR A 53 -5.41 -0.57 1.71
N ILE A 54 -4.53 -0.59 0.70
CA ILE A 54 -3.10 -0.23 0.84
C ILE A 54 -2.97 1.21 1.31
N VAL A 55 -3.67 2.15 0.68
CA VAL A 55 -3.67 3.58 1.06
C VAL A 55 -4.12 3.77 2.51
N TYR A 56 -5.20 3.09 2.92
CA TYR A 56 -5.67 3.13 4.29
C TYR A 56 -4.63 2.57 5.28
N LEU A 57 -4.00 1.44 4.95
CA LEU A 57 -2.97 0.81 5.78
C LEU A 57 -1.75 1.73 5.97
N ILE A 58 -1.32 2.45 4.93
CA ILE A 58 -0.16 3.36 5.02
C ILE A 58 -0.48 4.70 5.69
N MET A 59 -1.69 5.24 5.48
CA MET A 59 -2.07 6.57 5.97
C MET A 59 -2.72 6.58 7.34
N PHE A 60 -3.39 5.49 7.73
CA PHE A 60 -4.14 5.38 9.00
C PHE A 60 -3.80 4.11 9.78
N GLY A 61 -3.18 3.12 9.15
CA GLY A 61 -2.77 1.88 9.81
C GLY A 61 -1.41 1.93 10.51
N GLU A 62 -0.84 0.75 10.71
CA GLU A 62 0.44 0.55 11.43
C GLU A 62 1.59 1.37 10.85
N ALA A 63 1.63 1.61 9.53
CA ALA A 63 2.71 2.38 8.92
C ALA A 63 2.73 3.85 9.37
N LYS A 64 1.55 4.48 9.55
CA LYS A 64 1.45 5.84 10.08
C LYS A 64 1.87 5.89 11.54
N ALA A 65 1.43 4.92 12.35
CA ALA A 65 1.81 4.84 13.75
C ALA A 65 3.33 4.71 13.91
N LEU A 66 3.97 3.89 13.07
CA LEU A 66 5.43 3.75 12.98
C LEU A 66 6.11 5.06 12.54
N ALA A 67 5.60 5.72 11.50
CA ALA A 67 6.14 6.99 11.03
C ALA A 67 6.05 8.09 12.11
N THR A 68 4.93 8.17 12.82
CA THR A 68 4.73 9.12 13.92
C THR A 68 5.67 8.81 15.09
N LYS A 69 5.87 7.53 15.42
CA LYS A 69 6.83 7.10 16.45
C LYS A 69 8.28 7.48 16.10
N ALA A 70 8.64 7.39 14.83
CA ALA A 70 9.97 7.73 14.35
C ALA A 70 10.27 9.23 14.45
N GLY A 71 9.27 10.06 14.15
CA GLY A 71 9.39 11.51 14.16
C GLY A 71 10.37 12.06 13.11
N GLY A 72 10.43 13.40 13.01
CA GLY A 72 11.41 14.10 12.18
C GLY A 72 11.37 13.74 10.68
N ASN A 73 12.54 13.46 10.11
CA ASN A 73 12.70 13.20 8.68
C ASN A 73 11.95 11.95 8.19
N VAL A 74 11.78 10.94 9.06
CA VAL A 74 11.08 9.69 8.71
C VAL A 74 9.58 9.95 8.53
N LEU A 75 8.98 10.76 9.41
CA LEU A 75 7.57 11.15 9.30
C LEU A 75 7.32 12.01 8.05
N ASN A 76 8.21 12.97 7.76
CA ASN A 76 8.10 13.80 6.57
C ASN A 76 8.22 12.99 5.28
N ALA A 77 9.19 12.09 5.19
CA ALA A 77 9.35 11.20 4.05
C ALA A 77 8.13 10.27 3.89
N HIS A 78 7.57 9.74 4.99
CA HIS A 78 6.35 8.92 4.95
C HIS A 78 5.13 9.69 4.45
N ASN A 79 4.93 10.92 4.92
CA ASN A 79 3.81 11.76 4.47
C ASN A 79 3.94 12.16 3.01
N MET A 80 5.16 12.45 2.54
CA MET A 80 5.42 12.78 1.14
C MET A 80 5.15 11.57 0.22
N LEU A 81 5.60 10.39 0.63
CA LEU A 81 5.31 9.13 -0.07
C LEU A 81 3.82 8.77 -0.05
N CYS A 82 3.11 8.99 1.07
CA CYS A 82 1.66 8.81 1.10
C CYS A 82 0.94 9.75 0.13
N LYS A 83 1.37 11.01 0.04
CA LYS A 83 0.84 11.96 -0.95
C LYS A 83 1.11 11.54 -2.38
N PHE A 84 2.31 11.03 -2.67
CA PHE A 84 2.65 10.54 -4.01
C PHE A 84 1.81 9.34 -4.43
N VAL A 85 1.50 8.44 -3.50
CA VAL A 85 0.60 7.32 -3.80
C VAL A 85 -0.81 7.86 -4.10
N LEU A 86 -1.30 8.83 -3.32
CA LEU A 86 -2.66 9.37 -3.48
C LEU A 86 -2.91 10.21 -4.74
N ILE A 87 -1.87 10.83 -5.31
CA ILE A 87 -1.92 11.73 -6.49
C ILE A 87 -1.78 10.92 -7.77
#